data_AF-A0A972BII5-F1
#
_entry.id   AF-A0A972BII5-F1
#
_cell.length_a   1.000
_cell.length_b   1.000
_cell.length_c   1.000
_cell.angle_alpha   90.00
_cell.angle_beta   90.00
_cell.angle_gamma   90.00
#
_symmetry.space_group_name_H-M   'P 1'
#
loop_
_entity.id
_entity.type
_entity.pdbx_description
1 polymer ?
#
loop_
_entity_poly.entity_id
_entity_poly.type
_entity_poly.pdbx_seq_one_letter_code
_entity_poly.pdbx_strand_id
1 'polypeptide(L)'
;MFNLLKYLKPYWRHVILVLILVLLQSLSQLFLPTLMADIVDKGIAQGDNAAIFRLGGIMLAVALGNVACAIGASFFSARLSMGYGRVLRNEVFSHVQRFSLREYNKFGAASLITRITNDVTQMQMVVFMSLRMLVTAPLMMIGGIVLAVSRYPNLSRLLLILMPVITAGGK
;
A
#
# COMPACT_ATOMS: atom_id res chain seq x y z
N MET A 1 -8.77 -18.57 -6.84
CA MET A 1 -8.07 -17.27 -6.82
C MET A 1 -6.54 -17.38 -6.82
N PHE A 2 -5.91 -18.13 -5.92
CA PHE A 2 -4.44 -18.22 -5.83
C PHE A 2 -3.72 -18.73 -7.10
N ASN A 3 -4.38 -19.56 -7.94
CA ASN A 3 -3.83 -20.02 -9.22
C ASN A 3 -3.56 -18.89 -10.23
N LEU A 4 -4.12 -17.69 -10.03
CA LEU A 4 -3.89 -16.54 -10.91
C LEU A 4 -2.60 -15.77 -10.55
N LEU A 5 -2.04 -15.99 -9.36
CA LEU A 5 -0.73 -15.45 -8.97
C LEU A 5 0.41 -15.98 -9.87
N LYS A 6 0.20 -17.09 -10.58
CA LYS A 6 1.16 -17.61 -11.55
C LYS A 6 1.51 -16.60 -12.65
N TYR A 7 0.57 -15.72 -13.02
CA TYR A 7 0.80 -14.69 -14.03
C TYR A 7 1.66 -13.52 -13.51
N LEU A 8 1.94 -13.46 -12.20
CA LEU A 8 2.93 -12.53 -11.63
C LEU A 8 4.36 -13.11 -11.63
N LYS A 9 4.56 -14.43 -11.81
CA LYS A 9 5.90 -15.05 -11.78
C LYS A 9 6.90 -14.37 -12.72
N PRO A 10 6.56 -13.99 -13.96
CA PRO A 10 7.50 -13.29 -14.85
C PRO A 10 7.95 -11.91 -14.32
N TYR A 11 7.18 -11.31 -13.43
CA TYR A 11 7.41 -9.97 -12.89
C TYR A 11 8.00 -9.95 -11.48
N TRP A 12 8.48 -11.09 -10.96
CA TRP A 12 8.94 -11.23 -9.56
C TRP A 12 9.99 -10.20 -9.13
N ARG A 13 10.90 -9.78 -10.03
CA ARG A 13 11.89 -8.73 -9.76
C ARG A 13 11.24 -7.37 -9.47
N HIS A 14 10.20 -7.03 -10.24
CA HIS A 14 9.45 -5.80 -10.05
C HIS A 14 8.61 -5.85 -8.77
N VAL A 15 8.09 -7.03 -8.40
CA VAL A 15 7.43 -7.23 -7.10
C VAL A 15 8.38 -6.90 -5.96
N ILE A 16 9.57 -7.50 -5.94
CA ILE A 16 10.56 -7.24 -4.88
C ILE A 16 10.92 -5.76 -4.80
N LEU A 17 11.16 -5.12 -5.94
CA LEU A 17 11.46 -3.69 -6.00
C LEU A 17 10.33 -2.84 -5.41
N VAL A 18 9.06 -3.13 -5.77
CA VAL A 18 7.90 -2.45 -5.20
C VAL A 18 7.84 -2.65 -3.69
N LEU A 19 8.04 -3.88 -3.19
CA LEU A 19 7.99 -4.18 -1.76
C LEU A 19 9.06 -3.40 -0.99
N ILE A 20 10.29 -3.30 -1.52
CA ILE A 20 11.36 -2.51 -0.91
C ILE A 20 10.98 -1.02 -0.86
N LEU A 21 10.46 -0.46 -1.96
CA LEU A 21 10.04 0.95 -1.99
C LEU A 21 8.90 1.23 -1.03
N VAL A 22 7.93 0.33 -0.93
CA VAL A 22 6.80 0.45 0.01
C VAL A 22 7.27 0.33 1.46
N LEU A 23 8.23 -0.55 1.76
CA LEU A 23 8.85 -0.65 3.09
C LEU A 23 9.55 0.64 3.47
N LEU A 24 10.43 1.15 2.60
CA LEU A 24 11.15 2.41 2.85
C LEU A 24 10.17 3.58 3.03
N GLN A 25 9.16 3.67 2.15
CA GLN A 25 8.10 4.66 2.27
C GLN A 25 7.42 4.58 3.64
N SER A 26 7.01 3.39 4.05
CA SER A 26 6.24 3.20 5.28
C SER A 26 7.09 3.50 6.53
N LEU A 27 8.38 3.16 6.51
CA LEU A 27 9.32 3.51 7.58
C LEU A 27 9.54 5.03 7.67
N SER A 28 9.70 5.73 6.53
CA SER A 28 9.82 7.19 6.54
C SER A 28 8.57 7.86 7.11
N GLN A 29 7.38 7.37 6.74
CA GLN A 29 6.11 7.85 7.28
C GLN A 29 6.02 7.67 8.80
N LEU A 30 6.50 6.53 9.32
CA LEU A 30 6.52 6.26 10.76
C LEU A 30 7.59 7.09 11.50
N PHE A 31 8.66 7.47 10.82
CA PHE A 31 9.74 8.27 11.40
C PHE A 31 9.39 9.77 11.53
N LEU A 32 8.57 10.31 10.62
CA LEU A 32 8.18 11.73 10.63
C LEU A 32 7.56 12.21 11.96
N PRO A 33 6.61 11.49 12.60
CA PRO A 33 6.10 11.85 13.93
C PRO A 33 7.19 11.93 15.02
N THR A 34 8.21 11.09 14.92
CA THR A 34 9.34 11.09 15.88
C THR A 34 10.15 12.37 15.75
N LEU A 35 10.42 12.80 14.51
CA LEU A 35 11.10 14.07 14.24
C LEU A 35 10.26 15.27 14.70
N MET A 36 8.94 15.21 14.52
CA MET A 36 8.03 16.23 15.05
C MET A 36 8.09 16.33 16.57
N ALA A 37 8.03 15.19 17.28
CA ALA A 37 8.15 15.16 18.74
C ALA A 37 9.48 15.73 19.20
N ASP A 38 10.59 15.35 18.56
CA ASP A 38 11.92 15.87 18.90
C ASP A 38 12.06 17.38 18.62
N ILE A 39 11.42 17.92 17.58
CA ILE A 39 11.40 19.38 17.34
C ILE A 39 10.70 20.10 18.49
N VAL A 40 9.58 19.55 18.98
CA VAL A 40 8.85 20.13 20.12
C VAL A 40 9.65 20.03 21.40
N ASP A 41 10.15 18.83 21.74
CA ASP A 41 10.79 18.53 23.02
C ASP A 41 12.20 19.13 23.15
N LYS A 42 12.99 19.10 22.06
CA LYS A 42 14.41 19.51 22.07
C LYS A 42 14.64 20.88 21.46
N GLY A 43 13.76 21.32 20.55
CA GLY A 43 13.83 22.63 19.93
C GLY A 43 12.99 23.64 20.69
N ILE A 44 11.66 23.55 20.54
CA ILE A 44 10.71 24.56 21.02
C ILE A 44 10.75 24.67 22.55
N ALA A 45 10.65 23.55 23.27
CA ALA A 45 10.60 23.57 24.73
C ALA A 45 11.89 24.08 25.39
N GLN A 46 13.03 23.96 24.69
CA GLN A 46 14.35 24.41 25.18
C GLN A 46 14.76 25.78 24.61
N GLY A 47 13.96 26.35 23.71
CA GLY A 47 14.29 27.60 23.02
C GLY A 47 15.48 27.48 22.05
N ASP A 48 15.87 26.26 21.64
CA ASP A 48 17.00 26.02 20.76
C ASP A 48 16.58 26.09 19.29
N ASN A 49 16.73 27.29 18.70
CA ASN A 49 16.44 27.52 17.28
C ASN A 49 17.35 26.71 16.34
N ALA A 50 18.60 26.43 16.74
CA ALA A 50 19.51 25.65 15.91
C ALA A 50 19.06 24.18 15.82
N ALA A 51 18.56 23.61 16.93
CA ALA A 51 17.94 22.29 16.93
C ALA A 51 16.69 22.23 16.04
N ILE A 52 15.85 23.27 16.06
CA ILE A 52 14.65 23.37 15.19
C ILE A 52 15.05 23.31 13.71
N PHE A 53 15.98 24.16 13.27
CA PHE A 53 16.41 24.16 11.86
C PHE A 53 17.10 22.86 11.45
N ARG A 54 17.91 22.27 12.33
CA ARG A 54 18.61 21.00 12.04
C ARG A 54 17.63 19.83 11.90
N LEU A 55 16.73 19.65 12.88
CA LEU A 55 15.73 18.59 12.85
C LEU A 55 14.70 18.82 11.75
N GLY A 56 14.30 20.07 11.51
CA GLY A 56 13.43 20.45 10.39
C GLY A 56 14.05 20.13 9.02
N GLY A 57 15.35 20.38 8.85
CA GLY A 57 16.08 19.99 7.64
C GLY A 57 16.11 18.47 7.42
N ILE A 58 16.36 17.70 8.48
CA ILE A 58 16.29 16.23 8.42
C ILE A 58 14.87 15.76 8.08
N MET A 59 13.84 16.35 8.70
CA MET A 59 12.45 16.04 8.41
C MET A 59 12.09 16.31 6.96
N LEU A 60 12.54 17.44 6.40
CA LEU A 60 12.33 17.77 4.99
C LEU A 60 12.99 16.73 4.08
N ALA A 61 14.24 16.33 4.37
CA ALA A 61 14.93 15.30 3.61
C ALA A 61 14.20 13.95 3.66
N VAL A 62 13.72 13.53 4.83
CA VAL A 62 12.93 12.31 5.01
C VAL A 62 11.60 12.40 4.27
N ALA A 63 10.91 13.54 4.30
CA ALA A 63 9.66 13.75 3.59
C ALA A 63 9.86 13.69 2.06
N LEU A 64 10.91 14.31 1.53
CA LEU A 64 11.25 14.23 0.10
C LEU A 64 11.62 12.79 -0.31
N GLY A 65 12.40 12.09 0.52
CA GLY A 65 12.70 10.67 0.32
C GLY A 65 11.44 9.80 0.33
N ASN A 66 10.49 10.09 1.22
CA ASN A 66 9.19 9.43 1.26
C ASN A 66 8.41 9.63 -0.04
N VAL A 67 8.34 10.86 -0.54
CA VAL A 67 7.66 11.19 -1.81
C VAL A 67 8.32 10.46 -2.99
N ALA A 68 9.65 10.43 -3.05
CA ALA A 68 10.37 9.70 -4.10
C ALA A 68 10.06 8.19 -4.05
N CYS A 69 10.07 7.59 -2.86
CA CYS A 69 9.69 6.19 -2.68
C CYS A 69 8.22 5.94 -3.05
N ALA A 70 7.32 6.87 -2.69
CA ALA A 70 5.89 6.78 -2.99
C ALA A 70 5.62 6.78 -4.50
N ILE A 71 6.25 7.70 -5.23
CA ILE A 71 6.14 7.82 -6.68
C ILE A 71 6.72 6.56 -7.34
N GLY A 72 7.91 6.13 -6.92
CA GLY A 72 8.53 4.90 -7.42
C GLY A 72 7.64 3.67 -7.20
N ALA A 73 7.18 3.46 -5.96
CA ALA A 73 6.30 2.36 -5.61
C ALA A 73 5.01 2.38 -6.45
N SER A 74 4.40 3.55 -6.63
CA SER A 74 3.19 3.70 -7.44
C SER A 74 3.44 3.39 -8.92
N PHE A 75 4.52 3.93 -9.50
CA PHE A 75 4.87 3.72 -10.89
C PHE A 75 5.14 2.24 -11.21
N PHE A 76 5.98 1.58 -10.40
CA PHE A 76 6.30 0.17 -10.61
C PHE A 76 5.11 -0.75 -10.33
N SER A 77 4.28 -0.44 -9.32
CA SER A 77 3.03 -1.18 -9.05
C SER A 77 2.06 -1.08 -10.22
N ALA A 78 1.90 0.12 -10.80
CA ALA A 78 1.02 0.35 -11.94
C ALA A 78 1.53 -0.41 -13.18
N ARG A 79 2.84 -0.30 -13.49
CA ARG A 79 3.47 -1.03 -14.60
C ARG A 79 3.28 -2.54 -14.48
N LEU A 80 3.50 -3.09 -13.28
CA LEU A 80 3.34 -4.52 -13.01
C LEU A 80 1.89 -4.97 -13.18
N SER A 81 0.94 -4.25 -12.58
CA SER A 81 -0.48 -4.60 -12.61
C SER A 81 -1.07 -4.49 -14.03
N MET A 82 -0.63 -3.51 -14.80
CA MET A 82 -0.97 -3.38 -16.22
C MET A 82 -0.41 -4.55 -17.05
N GLY A 83 0.84 -4.94 -16.80
CA GLY A 83 1.47 -6.11 -17.43
C GLY A 83 0.70 -7.41 -17.13
N TYR A 84 0.39 -7.64 -15.85
CA TYR A 84 -0.42 -8.77 -15.39
C TYR A 84 -1.78 -8.84 -16.11
N GLY A 85 -2.53 -7.74 -16.15
CA GLY A 85 -3.84 -7.77 -16.79
C GLY A 85 -3.78 -7.84 -18.32
N ARG A 86 -2.68 -7.41 -18.97
CA ARG A 86 -2.47 -7.69 -20.39
C ARG A 86 -2.40 -9.20 -20.64
N VAL A 87 -1.61 -9.92 -19.84
CA VAL A 87 -1.49 -11.38 -19.96
C VAL A 87 -2.83 -12.05 -19.67
N LEU A 88 -3.51 -11.66 -18.59
CA LEU A 88 -4.81 -12.22 -18.23
C LEU A 88 -5.87 -11.95 -19.31
N ARG A 89 -5.91 -10.73 -19.86
CA ARG A 89 -6.85 -10.37 -20.93
C ARG A 89 -6.64 -11.23 -22.16
N ASN A 90 -5.39 -11.43 -22.58
CA ASN A 90 -5.07 -12.24 -23.74
C ASN A 90 -5.48 -13.71 -23.54
N GLU A 91 -5.22 -14.27 -22.35
CA GLU A 91 -5.61 -15.63 -22.00
C GLU A 91 -7.14 -15.81 -22.03
N VAL A 92 -7.88 -14.92 -21.35
CA VAL A 92 -9.35 -14.98 -21.33
C VAL A 92 -9.92 -14.78 -22.73
N PHE A 93 -9.41 -13.82 -23.50
CA PHE A 93 -9.85 -13.58 -24.87
C PHE A 93 -9.62 -14.80 -25.76
N SER A 94 -8.43 -15.41 -25.70
CA SER A 94 -8.10 -16.61 -26.48
C SER A 94 -8.97 -17.81 -26.08
N HIS A 95 -9.38 -17.90 -24.81
CA HIS A 95 -10.26 -18.94 -24.33
C HIS A 95 -11.69 -18.76 -24.83
N VAL A 96 -12.21 -17.53 -24.79
CA VAL A 96 -13.56 -17.20 -25.28
C VAL A 96 -13.67 -17.44 -26.79
N GLN A 97 -12.61 -17.18 -27.57
CA GLN A 97 -12.60 -17.48 -29.00
C GLN A 97 -12.74 -18.97 -29.35
N ARG A 98 -12.46 -19.87 -28.39
CA ARG A 98 -12.58 -21.33 -28.57
C ARG A 98 -13.95 -21.87 -28.17
N PHE A 99 -14.88 -21.02 -27.71
CA PHE A 99 -16.21 -21.45 -27.30
C PHE A 99 -17.04 -21.92 -28.48
N SER A 100 -17.80 -23.00 -28.25
CA SER A 100 -18.84 -23.44 -29.16
C SER A 100 -20.03 -22.47 -29.17
N LEU A 101 -20.86 -22.52 -30.22
CA LEU A 101 -22.11 -21.76 -30.28
C LEU A 101 -23.04 -22.01 -29.08
N ARG A 102 -23.03 -23.23 -28.52
CA ARG A 102 -23.82 -23.59 -27.34
C ARG A 102 -23.33 -22.87 -26.09
N GLU A 103 -22.01 -22.77 -25.90
CA GLU A 103 -21.42 -22.04 -24.78
C GLU A 103 -21.59 -20.54 -24.93
N TYR A 104 -21.43 -20.03 -26.15
CA TYR A 104 -21.68 -18.62 -26.47
C TYR A 104 -23.12 -18.22 -26.15
N ASN A 105 -24.11 -19.03 -26.54
CA ASN A 105 -25.52 -18.80 -26.21
C ASN A 105 -25.82 -18.96 -24.72
N LYS A 106 -25.09 -19.81 -23.99
CA LYS A 106 -25.25 -19.99 -22.54
C LYS A 106 -24.75 -18.78 -21.75
N PHE A 107 -23.58 -18.24 -22.10
CA PHE A 107 -23.00 -17.11 -21.37
C PHE A 107 -23.49 -15.76 -21.87
N GLY A 108 -23.78 -15.65 -23.17
CA GLY A 108 -24.19 -14.42 -23.82
C GLY A 108 -23.02 -13.47 -24.10
N ALA A 109 -23.06 -12.81 -25.27
CA ALA A 109 -22.04 -11.89 -25.73
C ALA A 109 -21.70 -10.80 -24.71
N ALA A 110 -22.74 -10.18 -24.12
CA ALA A 110 -22.58 -9.11 -23.15
C ALA A 110 -21.81 -9.56 -21.88
N SER A 111 -22.10 -10.75 -21.35
CA SER A 111 -21.37 -11.28 -20.17
C SER A 111 -19.91 -11.59 -20.50
N LEU A 112 -19.64 -12.12 -21.69
CA LEU A 112 -18.27 -12.40 -22.11
C LEU A 112 -17.46 -11.11 -22.26
N ILE A 113 -18.07 -10.05 -22.80
CA ILE A 113 -17.45 -8.73 -22.91
C ILE A 113 -17.15 -8.16 -21.51
N THR A 114 -18.10 -8.21 -20.56
CA THR A 114 -17.86 -7.71 -19.20
C THR A 114 -16.78 -8.51 -18.47
N ARG A 115 -16.70 -9.82 -18.66
CA ARG A 115 -15.62 -10.66 -18.09
C ARG A 115 -14.24 -10.33 -18.67
N ILE A 116 -14.14 -10.10 -19.97
CA ILE A 116 -12.85 -9.76 -20.62
C ILE A 116 -12.38 -8.34 -20.23
N THR A 117 -13.33 -7.45 -19.92
CA THR A 117 -13.05 -6.05 -19.60
C THR A 117 -13.03 -5.81 -18.09
N ASN A 118 -14.21 -5.77 -17.45
CA ASN A 118 -14.38 -5.43 -16.03
C ASN A 118 -13.73 -6.43 -15.09
N ASP A 119 -13.90 -7.74 -15.27
CA ASP A 119 -13.30 -8.69 -14.32
C ASP A 119 -11.76 -8.65 -14.40
N VAL A 120 -11.22 -8.49 -15.61
CA VAL A 120 -9.77 -8.33 -15.80
C VAL A 120 -9.27 -7.05 -15.15
N THR A 121 -9.95 -5.91 -15.31
CA THR A 121 -9.54 -4.65 -14.67
C THR A 121 -9.65 -4.71 -13.15
N GLN A 122 -10.69 -5.36 -12.61
CA GLN A 122 -10.80 -5.60 -11.17
C GLN A 122 -9.63 -6.44 -10.66
N MET A 123 -9.25 -7.49 -11.40
CA MET A 123 -8.08 -8.30 -11.04
C MET A 123 -6.77 -7.50 -11.14
N GLN A 124 -6.64 -6.57 -12.08
CA GLN A 124 -5.51 -5.64 -12.12
C GLN A 124 -5.47 -4.76 -10.86
N MET A 125 -6.61 -4.21 -10.46
CA MET A 125 -6.71 -3.37 -9.26
C MET A 125 -6.39 -4.15 -7.98
N VAL A 126 -6.86 -5.40 -7.87
CA VAL A 126 -6.51 -6.28 -6.76
C VAL A 126 -5.00 -6.48 -6.68
N VAL A 127 -4.32 -6.75 -7.81
CA VAL A 127 -2.85 -6.87 -7.84
C VAL A 127 -2.18 -5.56 -7.42
N PHE A 128 -2.62 -4.42 -7.96
CA PHE A 128 -2.08 -3.10 -7.64
C PHE A 128 -2.19 -2.78 -6.15
N MET A 129 -3.38 -2.98 -5.57
CA MET A 129 -3.63 -2.73 -4.15
C MET A 129 -2.87 -3.74 -3.28
N SER A 130 -2.85 -5.01 -3.64
CA SER A 130 -2.19 -6.07 -2.86
C SER A 130 -0.69 -5.78 -2.69
N LEU A 131 -0.01 -5.37 -3.76
CA LEU A 131 1.43 -5.04 -3.71
C LEU A 131 1.77 -3.95 -2.67
N ARG A 132 0.83 -3.05 -2.39
CA ARG A 132 1.03 -1.93 -1.48
C ARG A 132 0.48 -2.25 -0.08
N MET A 133 -0.77 -2.68 -0.03
CA MET A 133 -1.52 -2.82 1.21
C MET A 133 -1.06 -4.01 2.05
N LEU A 134 -0.58 -5.11 1.43
CA LEU A 134 -0.09 -6.28 2.17
C LEU A 134 1.08 -5.96 3.10
N VAL A 135 1.91 -4.98 2.73
CA VAL A 135 3.07 -4.59 3.54
C VAL A 135 2.75 -3.37 4.38
N THR A 136 2.14 -2.34 3.79
CA THR A 136 1.90 -1.08 4.51
C THR A 136 0.94 -1.27 5.68
N ALA A 137 -0.15 -2.01 5.53
CA ALA A 137 -1.14 -2.16 6.59
C ALA A 137 -0.57 -2.80 7.88
N PRO A 138 0.05 -3.99 7.84
CA PRO A 138 0.63 -4.58 9.04
C PRO A 138 1.81 -3.79 9.59
N LEU A 139 2.67 -3.23 8.72
CA LEU A 139 3.81 -2.42 9.18
C LEU A 139 3.34 -1.15 9.89
N MET A 140 2.35 -0.45 9.34
CA MET A 140 1.79 0.76 9.97
C MET A 140 1.06 0.45 11.26
N MET A 141 0.29 -0.65 11.28
CA MET A 141 -0.41 -1.09 12.48
C MET A 141 0.58 -1.41 13.60
N ILE A 142 1.54 -2.32 13.34
CA ILE A 142 2.50 -2.76 14.36
C ILE A 142 3.46 -1.63 14.71
N GLY A 143 4.06 -0.99 13.69
CA GLY A 143 5.03 0.08 13.88
C GLY A 143 4.42 1.30 14.56
N GLY A 144 3.19 1.68 14.20
CA GLY A 144 2.46 2.77 14.84
C GLY A 144 2.18 2.51 16.32
N ILE A 145 1.72 1.30 16.66
CA ILE A 145 1.48 0.91 18.06
C ILE A 145 2.79 0.91 18.84
N VAL A 146 3.84 0.28 18.31
CA VAL A 146 5.15 0.23 18.97
C VAL A 146 5.70 1.64 19.21
N LEU A 147 5.63 2.52 18.20
CA LEU A 147 6.09 3.89 18.32
C LEU A 147 5.29 4.65 19.39
N ALA A 148 3.96 4.56 19.37
CA ALA A 148 3.09 5.23 20.33
C ALA A 148 3.36 4.79 21.78
N VAL A 149 3.49 3.47 22.00
CA VAL A 149 3.79 2.90 23.33
C VAL A 149 5.18 3.32 23.80
N SER A 150 6.17 3.33 22.91
CA SER A 150 7.56 3.66 23.26
C SER A 150 7.75 5.13 23.65
N ARG A 151 7.06 6.06 22.97
CA ARG A 151 7.26 7.50 23.18
C ARG A 151 6.35 8.09 24.25
N TYR A 152 5.11 7.63 24.37
CA TYR A 152 4.14 8.15 25.33
C TYR A 152 3.41 7.01 26.05
N PRO A 153 4.10 6.23 26.92
CA PRO A 153 3.55 5.02 27.53
C PRO A 153 2.30 5.26 28.38
N ASN A 154 2.17 6.44 29.01
CA ASN A 154 1.00 6.78 29.83
C ASN A 154 -0.22 7.18 28.98
N LEU A 155 -0.03 7.99 27.93
CA LEU A 155 -1.10 8.37 26.99
C LEU A 155 -1.52 7.20 26.09
N SER A 156 -0.58 6.32 25.74
CA SER A 156 -0.84 5.15 24.91
C SER A 156 -1.77 4.13 25.60
N ARG A 157 -1.61 3.92 26.92
CA ARG A 157 -2.54 3.07 27.70
C ARG A 157 -3.97 3.62 27.70
N LEU A 158 -4.14 4.94 27.79
CA LEU A 158 -5.45 5.57 27.70
C LEU A 158 -6.09 5.31 26.33
N LEU A 159 -5.32 5.47 25.23
CA LEU A 159 -5.78 5.20 23.87
C LEU A 159 -6.15 3.72 23.65
N LEU A 160 -5.38 2.78 24.20
CA LEU A 160 -5.67 1.35 24.12
C LEU A 160 -6.99 0.96 24.81
N ILE A 161 -7.36 1.67 25.88
CA ILE A 161 -8.64 1.47 26.58
C ILE A 161 -9.79 2.17 25.85
N LEU A 162 -9.55 3.37 25.31
CA LEU A 162 -10.56 4.16 24.59
C LEU A 162 -10.95 3.56 23.22
N MET A 163 -10.01 2.97 22.47
CA MET A 163 -10.32 2.42 21.13
C MET A 163 -11.41 1.34 21.13
N PRO A 164 -11.39 0.33 22.02
CA PRO A 164 -12.49 -0.62 22.16
C PRO A 164 -13.82 0.04 22.55
N VAL A 165 -13.78 1.06 23.42
CA VAL A 165 -14.98 1.76 23.88
C VAL A 165 -15.62 2.57 22.75
N ILE A 166 -14.82 3.24 21.92
CA ILE A 166 -15.31 4.00 20.75
C ILE A 166 -15.89 3.04 19.69
N THR A 167 -15.23 1.91 19.44
CA THR A 167 -15.72 0.93 18.45
C THR A 167 -16.94 0.16 18.95
N ALA A 168 -17.09 -0.06 20.27
CA ALA A 168 -18.26 -0.69 20.87
C ALA A 168 -19.44 0.28 21.08
N GLY A 169 -19.17 1.57 21.33
CA GLY A 169 -20.14 2.64 21.53
C GLY A 169 -20.68 3.25 20.23
N GLY A 170 -20.07 2.93 19.09
CA GLY A 170 -20.52 3.34 17.75
C GLY A 170 -21.59 2.43 17.13
N LYS A 171 -22.46 1.83 17.95
CA LYS A 171 -23.74 1.26 17.49
C LYS A 171 -24.80 2.35 17.44
#